data_AF-A0A5B1CCP2-F1
#
_entry.id   AF-A0A5B1CCP2-F1
#
_cell.length_a   1.000
_cell.length_b   1.000
_cell.length_c   1.000
_cell.angle_alpha   90.00
_cell.angle_beta   90.00
_cell.angle_gamma   90.00
#
_symmetry.space_group_name_H-M   'P 1'
#
loop_
_entity.id
_entity.type
_entity.pdbx_description
1 polymer ?
#
loop_
_entity_poly.entity_id
_entity_poly.type
_entity_poly.pdbx_seq_one_letter_code
_entity_poly.pdbx_strand_id
1 'polypeptide(L)'
;MNNTVLCFAILACFAVPFIDAVSADEENSSGVTCPPFVGKLALEYTRSQEVDAKAKSSIADCYTQGFFRGYTGHSEFGPLKPEHSKLVGKTQVSILNAYDSGIRSGRKHRENFPESRESIFTGFGYKLVKLAGVWTTGFETSCFRPVDKKVATGCIWLTAERAASINVSWTPTPIPEKFRKHIKLGSVKHANVVVAGYISNPGKFGHLNSYEHQIFAISIKPIDPKNTDG
;
A
#
# COMPACT_ATOMS: atom_id res chain seq x y z
N MET A 1 59.83 -3.06 1.79
CA MET A 1 59.67 -1.60 1.74
C MET A 1 58.96 -1.27 0.43
N ASN A 2 57.78 -0.67 0.32
CA ASN A 2 56.79 -0.19 1.28
C ASN A 2 55.39 -0.36 0.68
N ASN A 3 54.42 -0.58 1.57
CA ASN A 3 52.99 -0.33 1.41
C ASN A 3 52.69 0.99 0.69
N THR A 4 51.60 1.09 -0.07
CA THR A 4 50.49 2.04 0.21
C THR A 4 49.25 1.65 -0.60
N VAL A 5 48.22 1.24 0.15
CA VAL A 5 46.81 1.14 -0.23
C VAL A 5 46.26 2.54 -0.46
N LEU A 6 45.56 2.77 -1.58
CA LEU A 6 44.81 4.01 -1.79
C LEU A 6 43.33 3.76 -1.51
N CYS A 7 42.94 4.05 -0.27
CA CYS A 7 41.57 4.37 0.11
C CYS A 7 41.22 5.74 -0.48
N PHE A 8 40.03 5.88 -1.10
CA PHE A 8 39.35 7.18 -1.13
C PHE A 8 37.92 7.02 -0.62
N ALA A 9 37.65 7.87 0.36
CA ALA A 9 36.49 7.87 1.22
C ALA A 9 35.29 8.58 0.59
N ILE A 10 34.13 8.16 1.09
CA ILE A 10 32.85 8.85 1.12
C ILE A 10 33.01 10.20 1.84
N LEU A 11 32.51 11.29 1.26
CA LEU A 11 31.74 12.41 1.85
C LEU A 11 31.95 13.74 1.11
N ALA A 12 30.89 14.23 0.47
CA ALA A 12 30.53 15.66 0.37
C ALA A 12 29.05 15.70 -0.09
N CYS A 13 28.10 15.82 0.83
CA CYS A 13 27.56 17.09 1.36
C CYS A 13 26.83 17.93 0.30
N PHE A 14 25.50 17.89 0.41
CA PHE A 14 24.53 18.96 0.18
C PHE A 14 25.03 20.22 -0.53
N ALA A 15 24.70 20.31 -1.81
CA ALA A 15 24.39 21.57 -2.48
C ALA A 15 23.46 21.26 -3.66
N VAL A 16 22.17 21.12 -3.38
CA VAL A 16 21.15 21.23 -4.43
C VAL A 16 21.00 22.73 -4.67
N PRO A 17 21.37 23.27 -5.84
CA PRO A 17 20.97 24.63 -6.18
C PRO A 17 19.44 24.62 -6.28
N PHE A 18 18.82 25.59 -5.62
CA PHE A 18 17.47 26.05 -5.89
C PHE A 18 17.32 26.17 -7.41
N ILE A 19 16.73 25.17 -8.04
CA ILE A 19 16.17 25.31 -9.37
C ILE A 19 14.75 25.75 -9.12
N ASP A 20 14.47 26.94 -9.61
CA ASP A 20 13.23 27.68 -9.52
C ASP A 20 12.01 26.78 -9.58
N ALA A 21 11.05 27.16 -8.73
CA ALA A 21 9.67 26.75 -8.79
C ALA A 21 9.11 27.02 -10.19
N VAL A 22 9.32 26.08 -11.11
CA VAL A 22 8.54 25.97 -12.34
C VAL A 22 7.17 25.46 -11.90
N SER A 23 6.30 26.43 -11.63
CA SER A 23 4.84 26.35 -11.52
C SER A 23 4.30 25.06 -10.90
N ALA A 24 4.17 25.09 -9.57
CA ALA A 24 3.34 24.17 -8.81
C ALA A 24 1.82 24.39 -9.01
N ASP A 25 1.41 24.79 -10.22
CA ASP A 25 0.03 25.11 -10.63
C ASP A 25 -0.38 24.33 -11.90
N GLU A 26 0.14 23.12 -12.10
CA GLU A 26 -0.65 22.11 -12.80
C GLU A 26 -1.46 21.38 -11.73
N GLU A 27 -2.72 21.81 -11.58
CA GLU A 27 -3.76 21.12 -10.83
C GLU A 27 -3.62 19.61 -11.01
N ASN A 28 -3.30 18.95 -9.90
CA ASN A 28 -3.27 17.51 -9.78
C ASN A 28 -4.72 17.01 -9.90
N SER A 29 -5.23 16.92 -11.14
CA SER A 29 -6.65 16.73 -11.48
C SER A 29 -7.20 15.32 -11.17
N SER A 30 -6.49 14.53 -10.37
CA SER A 30 -6.86 13.15 -10.05
C SER A 30 -7.18 12.87 -8.59
N GLY A 31 -6.97 13.84 -7.69
CA GLY A 31 -7.28 13.68 -6.27
C GLY A 31 -6.47 12.61 -5.55
N VAL A 32 -5.45 12.01 -6.19
CA VAL A 32 -4.58 11.02 -5.55
C VAL A 32 -3.42 11.76 -4.87
N THR A 33 -3.46 11.82 -3.54
CA THR A 33 -2.28 12.19 -2.74
C THR A 33 -1.16 11.19 -3.02
N CYS A 34 0.01 11.66 -3.48
CA CYS A 34 1.19 10.82 -3.62
C CYS A 34 2.47 11.59 -3.23
N PRO A 35 3.57 10.88 -2.89
CA PRO A 35 4.85 11.54 -2.63
C PRO A 35 5.33 12.33 -3.86
N PRO A 36 5.89 13.55 -3.70
CA PRO A 36 6.29 14.40 -4.83
C PRO A 36 7.22 13.73 -5.85
N PHE A 37 8.13 12.86 -5.39
CA PHE A 37 9.04 12.15 -6.30
C PHE A 37 8.31 11.11 -7.15
N VAL A 38 7.23 10.49 -6.64
CA VAL A 38 6.41 9.54 -7.42
C VAL A 38 5.66 10.30 -8.51
N GLY A 39 5.13 11.50 -8.18
CA GLY A 39 4.55 12.41 -9.16
C GLY A 39 5.53 12.76 -10.28
N LYS A 40 6.79 13.08 -9.94
CA LYS A 40 7.85 13.34 -10.94
C LYS A 40 8.09 12.14 -11.85
N LEU A 41 8.22 10.94 -11.29
CA LEU A 41 8.39 9.70 -12.07
C LEU A 41 7.20 9.43 -13.00
N ALA A 42 5.97 9.67 -12.53
CA ALA A 42 4.77 9.52 -13.32
C ALA A 42 4.73 10.53 -14.48
N LEU A 43 5.11 11.78 -14.24
CA LEU A 43 5.19 12.83 -15.27
C LEU A 43 6.28 12.52 -16.31
N GLU A 44 7.46 12.08 -15.88
CA GLU A 44 8.54 11.66 -16.78
C GLU A 44 8.10 10.50 -17.68
N TYR A 45 7.47 9.47 -17.09
CA TYR A 45 6.90 8.37 -17.85
C TYR A 45 5.86 8.87 -18.87
N THR A 46 4.94 9.71 -18.43
CA THR A 46 3.84 10.23 -19.26
C THR A 46 4.34 11.08 -20.43
N ARG A 47 5.40 11.89 -20.24
CA ARG A 47 6.02 12.69 -21.30
C ARG A 47 6.60 11.85 -22.43
N SER A 48 7.01 10.61 -22.15
CA SER A 48 7.52 9.67 -23.15
C SER A 48 6.43 8.98 -23.98
N GLN A 49 5.15 9.17 -23.63
CA GLN A 49 4.02 8.50 -24.29
C GLN A 49 3.45 9.35 -25.43
N GLU A 50 3.30 8.75 -26.61
CA GLU A 50 2.65 9.35 -27.79
C GLU A 50 1.12 9.22 -27.71
N VAL A 51 0.52 9.93 -26.75
CA VAL A 51 -0.95 9.98 -26.57
C VAL A 51 -1.44 11.42 -26.45
N ASP A 52 -2.75 11.62 -26.63
CA ASP A 52 -3.39 12.92 -26.44
C ASP A 52 -3.29 13.42 -24.98
N ALA A 53 -3.46 14.73 -24.78
CA ALA A 53 -3.35 15.35 -23.46
C ALA A 53 -4.37 14.82 -22.44
N LYS A 54 -5.54 14.37 -22.89
CA LYS A 54 -6.60 13.83 -22.02
C LYS A 54 -6.19 12.47 -21.44
N ALA A 55 -5.49 11.65 -22.23
CA ALA A 55 -4.95 10.36 -21.79
C ALA A 55 -3.75 10.50 -20.84
N LYS A 56 -2.98 11.60 -20.91
CA LYS A 56 -1.78 11.80 -20.09
C LYS A 56 -2.07 11.81 -18.58
N SER A 57 -3.16 12.45 -18.15
CA SER A 57 -3.57 12.43 -16.73
C SER A 57 -3.86 11.00 -16.26
N SER A 58 -4.63 10.22 -17.03
CA SER A 58 -4.92 8.82 -16.70
C SER A 58 -3.67 7.93 -16.67
N ILE A 59 -2.69 8.18 -17.54
CA ILE A 59 -1.40 7.47 -17.54
C ILE A 59 -0.62 7.77 -16.26
N ALA A 60 -0.51 9.04 -15.86
CA ALA A 60 0.18 9.43 -14.63
C ALA A 60 -0.47 8.83 -13.38
N ASP A 61 -1.81 8.80 -13.34
CA ASP A 61 -2.57 8.15 -12.28
C ASP A 61 -2.34 6.65 -12.22
N CYS A 62 -2.37 5.97 -13.37
CA CYS A 62 -2.11 4.54 -13.46
C CYS A 62 -0.69 4.20 -13.04
N TYR A 63 0.29 5.00 -13.46
CA TYR A 63 1.67 4.85 -13.00
C TYR A 63 1.76 4.96 -11.48
N THR A 64 1.15 6.00 -10.90
CA THR A 64 1.17 6.28 -9.45
C THR A 64 0.51 5.15 -8.65
N GLN A 65 -0.64 4.65 -9.10
CA GLN A 65 -1.30 3.48 -8.50
C GLN A 65 -0.45 2.21 -8.62
N GLY A 66 0.13 1.98 -9.80
CA GLY A 66 1.05 0.88 -10.05
C GLY A 66 2.26 0.95 -9.12
N PHE A 67 2.84 2.15 -8.92
CA PHE A 67 3.96 2.38 -8.01
C PHE A 67 3.61 1.93 -6.59
N PHE A 68 2.50 2.41 -6.04
CA PHE A 68 2.13 2.05 -4.67
C PHE A 68 1.81 0.54 -4.53
N ARG A 69 1.21 -0.08 -5.56
CA ARG A 69 1.01 -1.53 -5.60
C ARG A 69 2.34 -2.29 -5.62
N GLY A 70 3.28 -1.86 -6.45
CA GLY A 70 4.63 -2.43 -6.53
C GLY A 70 5.37 -2.30 -5.21
N TYR A 71 5.26 -1.14 -4.57
CA TYR A 71 5.87 -0.81 -3.29
C TYR A 71 5.30 -1.65 -2.15
N THR A 72 3.99 -1.85 -2.08
CA THR A 72 3.37 -2.66 -1.01
C THR A 72 3.50 -4.16 -1.27
N GLY A 73 3.65 -4.59 -2.53
CA GLY A 73 3.83 -6.00 -2.89
C GLY A 73 2.54 -6.83 -2.81
N HIS A 74 1.39 -6.18 -2.62
CA HIS A 74 0.09 -6.84 -2.54
C HIS A 74 -0.64 -6.83 -3.89
N SER A 75 -1.33 -7.93 -4.19
CA SER A 75 -2.14 -8.09 -5.40
C SER A 75 -3.50 -7.39 -5.33
N GLU A 76 -3.85 -6.76 -4.21
CA GLU A 76 -5.23 -6.38 -3.84
C GLU A 76 -5.58 -4.91 -4.10
N PHE A 77 -4.65 -4.10 -4.62
CA PHE A 77 -5.08 -2.84 -5.24
C PHE A 77 -5.96 -3.20 -6.43
N GLY A 78 -7.21 -2.75 -6.36
CA GLY A 78 -8.32 -3.19 -7.20
C GLY A 78 -8.05 -3.10 -8.70
N PRO A 79 -8.95 -3.65 -9.53
CA PRO A 79 -8.84 -3.53 -10.99
C PRO A 79 -8.63 -2.06 -11.36
N LEU A 80 -7.91 -1.81 -12.46
CA LEU A 80 -7.85 -0.48 -13.07
C LEU A 80 -9.25 0.16 -13.01
N LYS A 81 -9.31 1.43 -12.60
CA LYS A 81 -10.59 2.11 -12.40
C LYS A 81 -11.51 1.87 -13.62
N PRO A 82 -12.84 1.67 -13.45
CA PRO A 82 -13.74 1.30 -14.56
C PRO A 82 -13.69 2.25 -15.76
N GLU A 83 -13.31 3.50 -15.58
CA GLU A 83 -13.04 4.46 -16.66
C GLU A 83 -11.89 4.04 -17.58
N HIS A 84 -10.91 3.27 -17.09
CA HIS A 84 -9.78 2.78 -17.87
C HIS A 84 -10.15 1.60 -18.76
N SER A 85 -11.18 0.81 -18.39
CA SER A 85 -11.66 -0.32 -19.21
C SER A 85 -12.55 0.10 -20.38
N LYS A 86 -12.98 1.38 -20.39
CA LYS A 86 -13.72 1.99 -21.52
C LYS A 86 -12.81 2.55 -22.61
N LEU A 87 -11.51 2.58 -22.37
CA LEU A 87 -10.52 3.07 -23.34
C LEU A 87 -10.12 1.92 -24.26
N VAL A 88 -9.98 2.21 -25.56
CA VAL A 88 -9.68 1.23 -26.61
C VAL A 88 -8.42 1.61 -27.37
N GLY A 89 -7.74 0.62 -27.94
CA GLY A 89 -6.57 0.84 -28.80
C GLY A 89 -5.32 1.30 -28.04
N LYS A 90 -4.54 2.20 -28.64
CA LYS A 90 -3.21 2.62 -28.13
C LYS A 90 -3.27 3.20 -26.71
N THR A 91 -4.33 3.95 -26.39
CA THR A 91 -4.51 4.55 -25.06
C THR A 91 -4.64 3.51 -23.95
N GLN A 92 -5.36 2.42 -24.21
CA GLN A 92 -5.51 1.32 -23.26
C GLN A 92 -4.16 0.63 -23.00
N VAL A 93 -3.38 0.40 -24.07
CA VAL A 93 -2.04 -0.18 -23.97
C VAL A 93 -1.09 0.71 -23.16
N SER A 94 -1.08 2.02 -23.42
CA SER A 94 -0.25 2.96 -22.64
C SER A 94 -0.64 2.99 -21.16
N ILE A 95 -1.93 2.90 -20.84
CA ILE A 95 -2.40 2.82 -19.45
C ILE A 95 -1.94 1.55 -18.73
N LEU A 96 -2.05 0.40 -19.39
CA LEU A 96 -1.57 -0.88 -18.84
C LEU A 96 -0.05 -0.85 -18.66
N ASN A 97 0.68 -0.33 -19.64
CA ASN A 97 2.13 -0.18 -19.57
C ASN A 97 2.56 0.79 -18.46
N ALA A 98 1.80 1.86 -18.22
CA ALA A 98 2.04 2.79 -17.13
C ALA A 98 1.91 2.11 -15.77
N TYR A 99 0.84 1.34 -15.60
CA TYR A 99 0.59 0.57 -14.40
C TYR A 99 1.73 -0.42 -14.11
N ASP A 100 2.13 -1.20 -15.10
CA ASP A 100 3.24 -2.17 -14.97
C ASP A 100 4.58 -1.49 -14.71
N SER A 101 4.83 -0.33 -15.33
CA SER A 101 6.03 0.47 -15.11
C SER A 101 6.06 1.03 -13.69
N GLY A 102 4.91 1.48 -13.19
CA GLY A 102 4.71 1.83 -11.79
C GLY A 102 5.07 0.66 -10.88
N ILE A 103 4.49 -0.53 -11.10
CA ILE A 103 4.74 -1.73 -10.28
C ILE A 103 6.24 -2.04 -10.18
N ARG A 104 6.94 -2.04 -11.32
CA ARG A 104 8.40 -2.29 -11.34
C ARG A 104 9.17 -1.23 -10.55
N SER A 105 8.79 0.04 -10.71
CA SER A 105 9.46 1.17 -10.05
C SER A 105 9.24 1.15 -8.54
N GLY A 106 8.00 0.89 -8.09
CA GLY A 106 7.68 0.75 -6.67
C GLY A 106 8.38 -0.44 -6.01
N ARG A 107 8.44 -1.58 -6.69
CA ARG A 107 9.19 -2.75 -6.22
C ARG A 107 10.67 -2.44 -6.03
N LYS A 108 11.30 -1.86 -7.06
CA LYS A 108 12.71 -1.46 -7.02
C LYS A 108 12.97 -0.43 -5.91
N HIS A 109 12.05 0.51 -5.72
CA HIS A 109 12.16 1.51 -4.65
C HIS A 109 12.10 0.88 -3.26
N ARG A 110 11.16 -0.04 -3.01
CA ARG A 110 11.12 -0.80 -1.75
C ARG A 110 12.41 -1.55 -1.47
N GLU A 111 12.99 -2.18 -2.49
CA GLU A 111 14.22 -2.98 -2.36
C GLU A 111 15.45 -2.11 -2.07
N ASN A 112 15.55 -0.96 -2.72
CA ASN A 112 16.73 -0.09 -2.61
C ASN A 112 16.67 0.89 -1.43
N PHE A 113 15.47 1.27 -0.98
CA PHE A 113 15.24 2.31 0.03
C PHE A 113 14.22 1.85 1.08
N PRO A 114 14.48 0.77 1.84
CA PRO A 114 13.54 0.27 2.86
C PRO A 114 13.19 1.30 3.94
N GLU A 115 14.09 2.25 4.23
CA GLU A 115 13.90 3.35 5.18
C GLU A 115 12.88 4.40 4.71
N SER A 116 12.59 4.47 3.40
CA SER A 116 11.61 5.42 2.83
C SER A 116 10.17 5.14 3.25
N ARG A 117 9.89 3.99 3.90
CA ARG A 117 8.54 3.48 4.19
C ARG A 117 7.57 4.53 4.70
N GLU A 118 7.93 5.22 5.77
CA GLU A 118 7.05 6.22 6.37
C GLU A 118 6.71 7.34 5.38
N SER A 119 7.70 7.86 4.67
CA SER A 119 7.51 8.93 3.68
C SER A 119 6.61 8.49 2.50
N ILE A 120 6.71 7.22 2.09
CA ILE A 120 5.85 6.67 1.04
C ILE A 120 4.41 6.60 1.51
N PHE A 121 4.15 5.91 2.63
CA PHE A 121 2.80 5.74 3.13
C PHE A 121 2.12 7.07 3.45
N THR A 122 2.82 7.98 4.14
CA THR A 122 2.29 9.31 4.48
C THR A 122 2.04 10.16 3.24
N GLY A 123 2.93 10.11 2.23
CA GLY A 123 2.70 10.80 0.95
C GLY A 123 1.49 10.25 0.19
N PHE A 124 1.16 8.97 0.37
CA PHE A 124 -0.09 8.36 -0.12
C PHE A 124 -1.30 8.57 0.80
N GLY A 125 -1.16 9.41 1.84
CA GLY A 125 -2.25 9.77 2.75
C GLY A 125 -2.53 8.76 3.87
N TYR A 126 -1.69 7.74 4.03
CA TYR A 126 -1.83 6.80 5.13
C TYR A 126 -1.28 7.39 6.44
N LYS A 127 -1.82 6.93 7.57
CA LYS A 127 -1.41 7.37 8.91
C LYS A 127 -0.86 6.19 9.72
N LEU A 128 0.24 6.40 10.42
CA LEU A 128 0.77 5.39 11.33
C LEU A 128 -0.18 5.22 12.52
N VAL A 129 -0.55 3.98 12.83
CA VAL A 129 -1.43 3.62 13.94
C VAL A 129 -0.92 2.40 14.68
N LYS A 130 -1.34 2.29 15.94
CA LYS A 130 -1.19 1.09 16.77
C LYS A 130 -2.53 0.79 17.44
N LEU A 131 -3.14 -0.33 17.07
CA LEU A 131 -4.51 -0.67 17.44
C LEU A 131 -4.59 -2.07 18.03
N ALA A 132 -5.28 -2.20 19.16
CA ALA A 132 -5.72 -3.49 19.67
C ALA A 132 -7.06 -3.88 19.03
N GLY A 133 -7.28 -5.16 18.77
CA GLY A 133 -8.51 -5.63 18.15
C GLY A 133 -8.56 -7.13 17.91
N VAL A 134 -9.63 -7.55 17.24
CA VAL A 134 -9.81 -8.93 16.78
C VAL A 134 -9.51 -9.00 15.30
N TRP A 135 -8.53 -9.81 14.92
CA TRP A 135 -8.30 -10.15 13.52
C TRP A 135 -9.01 -11.46 13.19
N THR A 136 -9.87 -11.43 12.19
CA THR A 136 -10.56 -12.60 11.62
C THR A 136 -10.06 -12.82 10.19
N THR A 137 -9.61 -14.04 9.89
CA THR A 137 -9.14 -14.42 8.55
C THR A 137 -9.74 -15.74 8.08
N GLY A 138 -9.88 -15.87 6.76
CA GLY A 138 -10.41 -17.04 6.07
C GLY A 138 -10.26 -16.89 4.55
N PHE A 139 -10.95 -17.72 3.77
CA PHE A 139 -11.01 -17.54 2.32
C PHE A 139 -11.52 -16.12 1.99
N GLU A 140 -10.70 -15.36 1.25
CA GLU A 140 -10.99 -13.98 0.81
C GLU A 140 -11.34 -12.99 1.94
N THR A 141 -11.00 -13.35 3.19
CA THR A 141 -11.34 -12.57 4.38
C THR A 141 -10.09 -12.24 5.19
N SER A 142 -9.90 -10.97 5.50
CA SER A 142 -8.92 -10.47 6.46
C SER A 142 -9.50 -9.22 7.16
N CYS A 143 -10.52 -9.42 7.99
CA CYS A 143 -11.15 -8.33 8.76
C CYS A 143 -10.40 -8.12 10.08
N PHE A 144 -9.98 -6.90 10.35
CA PHE A 144 -9.58 -6.45 11.67
C PHE A 144 -10.63 -5.51 12.26
N ARG A 145 -11.11 -5.83 13.47
CA ARG A 145 -12.05 -4.98 14.20
C ARG A 145 -11.33 -4.36 15.41
N PRO A 146 -11.05 -3.05 15.40
CA PRO A 146 -10.41 -2.39 16.53
C PRO A 146 -11.33 -2.40 17.76
N VAL A 147 -10.73 -2.44 18.95
CA VAL A 147 -11.47 -2.23 20.21
C VAL A 147 -11.90 -0.77 20.32
N ASP A 148 -11.00 0.16 19.98
CA ASP A 148 -11.29 1.59 19.97
C ASP A 148 -12.09 1.98 18.72
N LYS A 149 -13.37 2.28 18.92
CA LYS A 149 -14.30 2.68 17.86
C LYS A 149 -14.11 4.11 17.37
N LYS A 150 -13.26 4.92 18.01
CA LYS A 150 -12.93 6.28 17.54
C LYS A 150 -12.12 6.24 16.25
N VAL A 151 -11.43 5.13 15.98
CA VAL A 151 -10.56 4.96 14.80
C VAL A 151 -11.33 4.46 13.59
N ALA A 152 -12.23 3.51 13.79
CA ALA A 152 -13.19 3.04 12.77
C ALA A 152 -14.39 2.39 13.44
N THR A 153 -15.58 2.57 12.87
CA THR A 153 -16.82 1.98 13.38
C THR A 153 -17.06 0.55 12.88
N GLY A 154 -16.28 0.08 11.90
CA GLY A 154 -16.47 -1.20 11.20
C GLY A 154 -15.22 -2.09 11.12
N CYS A 155 -15.31 -3.13 10.29
CA CYS A 155 -14.16 -3.94 9.92
C CYS A 155 -13.19 -3.13 9.04
N ILE A 156 -11.91 -3.27 9.30
CA ILE A 156 -10.82 -2.75 8.49
C ILE A 156 -10.19 -3.93 7.74
N TRP A 157 -9.88 -3.77 6.45
CA TRP A 157 -9.14 -4.78 5.72
C TRP A 157 -7.69 -4.83 6.23
N LEU A 158 -7.25 -5.97 6.75
CA LEU A 158 -5.90 -6.13 7.27
C LEU A 158 -5.01 -6.82 6.24
N THR A 159 -3.96 -6.12 5.84
CA THR A 159 -2.94 -6.61 4.94
C THR A 159 -1.62 -6.59 5.68
N ALA A 160 -0.91 -7.71 5.74
CA ALA A 160 0.39 -7.77 6.40
C ALA A 160 1.52 -7.69 5.37
N GLU A 161 2.47 -6.78 5.58
CA GLU A 161 3.70 -6.76 4.81
C GLU A 161 4.38 -8.14 4.91
N ARG A 162 5.03 -8.61 3.84
CA ARG A 162 5.74 -9.90 3.85
C ARG A 162 6.79 -9.98 4.98
N ALA A 163 7.37 -8.85 5.35
CA ALA A 163 8.35 -8.72 6.43
C ALA A 163 7.70 -8.49 7.81
N ALA A 164 6.38 -8.37 7.90
CA ALA A 164 5.71 -8.16 9.18
C ALA A 164 5.94 -9.38 10.08
N SER A 165 6.34 -9.12 11.32
CA SER A 165 6.38 -10.16 12.35
C SER A 165 4.94 -10.58 12.64
N ILE A 166 4.54 -11.79 12.22
CA ILE A 166 3.24 -12.37 12.54
C ILE A 166 3.49 -13.46 13.59
N ASN A 167 3.17 -13.16 14.84
CA ASN A 167 3.22 -14.15 15.91
C ASN A 167 1.83 -14.22 16.56
N VAL A 168 0.96 -15.06 16.02
CA VAL A 168 -0.46 -15.07 16.37
C VAL A 168 -0.93 -16.48 16.68
N SER A 169 -1.54 -16.65 17.86
CA SER A 169 -2.26 -17.86 18.23
C SER A 169 -3.69 -17.77 17.69
N TRP A 170 -4.04 -18.69 16.81
CA TRP A 170 -5.34 -18.69 16.13
C TRP A 170 -6.38 -19.53 16.86
N THR A 171 -7.59 -19.00 16.99
CA THR A 171 -8.76 -19.70 17.49
C THR A 171 -9.74 -19.94 16.34
N PRO A 172 -10.18 -21.18 16.09
CA PRO A 172 -11.23 -21.45 15.11
C PRO A 172 -12.53 -20.74 15.49
N THR A 173 -13.22 -20.17 14.50
CA THR A 173 -14.56 -19.60 14.72
C THR A 173 -15.58 -20.72 14.65
N PRO A 174 -16.52 -20.84 15.61
CA PRO A 174 -17.55 -21.87 15.57
C PRO A 174 -18.37 -21.76 14.29
N ILE A 175 -18.40 -22.84 13.50
CA ILE A 175 -19.25 -22.92 12.31
C ILE A 175 -20.63 -23.41 12.74
N PRO A 176 -21.72 -22.66 12.47
CA PRO A 176 -23.07 -23.12 12.75
C PRO A 176 -23.35 -24.48 12.09
N GLU A 177 -24.00 -25.40 12.81
CA GLU A 177 -24.25 -26.80 12.44
C GLU A 177 -24.69 -26.97 10.98
N LYS A 178 -25.62 -26.11 10.52
CA LYS A 178 -26.21 -26.12 9.19
C LYS A 178 -25.22 -25.91 8.03
N PHE A 179 -24.05 -25.31 8.30
CA PHE A 179 -23.05 -25.01 7.27
C PHE A 179 -21.87 -25.99 7.27
N ARG A 180 -21.76 -26.86 8.28
CA ARG A 180 -20.62 -27.80 8.42
C ARG A 180 -20.47 -28.77 7.24
N LYS A 181 -21.56 -29.15 6.58
CA LYS A 181 -21.55 -30.10 5.45
C LYS A 181 -21.10 -29.48 4.12
N HIS A 182 -21.16 -28.15 3.99
CA HIS A 182 -20.88 -27.43 2.74
C HIS A 182 -19.52 -26.73 2.74
N ILE A 183 -18.90 -26.53 3.90
CA ILE A 183 -17.60 -25.88 4.02
C ILE A 183 -16.53 -26.96 4.18
N LYS A 184 -15.89 -27.34 3.06
CA LYS A 184 -14.76 -28.28 3.04
C LYS A 184 -13.36 -27.62 3.13
N LEU A 185 -13.25 -26.31 3.38
CA LEU A 185 -11.96 -25.61 3.43
C LEU A 185 -11.82 -24.67 4.62
N GLY A 186 -10.67 -24.79 5.31
CA GLY A 186 -10.03 -23.77 6.16
C GLY A 186 -10.96 -22.89 7.00
N SER A 187 -11.31 -23.38 8.20
CA SER A 187 -12.15 -22.68 9.17
C SER A 187 -11.72 -21.23 9.36
N VAL A 188 -12.65 -20.30 9.13
CA VAL A 188 -12.51 -18.90 9.54
C VAL A 188 -11.96 -18.89 10.96
N LYS A 189 -10.85 -18.22 11.17
CA LYS A 189 -10.13 -18.19 12.44
C LYS A 189 -9.97 -16.75 12.90
N HIS A 190 -9.91 -16.56 14.20
CA HIS A 190 -9.72 -15.25 14.79
C HIS A 190 -8.59 -15.26 15.82
N ALA A 191 -8.08 -14.08 16.13
CA ALA A 191 -7.11 -13.87 17.19
C ALA A 191 -7.22 -12.45 17.75
N ASN A 192 -6.97 -12.30 19.04
CA ASN A 192 -6.80 -11.00 19.69
C ASN A 192 -5.38 -10.51 19.46
N VAL A 193 -5.24 -9.36 18.79
CA VAL A 193 -3.94 -8.86 18.33
C VAL A 193 -3.78 -7.35 18.56
N VAL A 194 -2.53 -6.94 18.72
CA VAL A 194 -2.10 -5.55 18.52
C VAL A 194 -1.48 -5.44 17.14
N VAL A 195 -2.04 -4.57 16.32
CA VAL A 195 -1.57 -4.25 14.97
C VAL A 195 -0.87 -2.90 15.00
N ALA A 196 0.39 -2.86 14.59
CA ALA A 196 1.07 -1.61 14.23
C ALA A 196 1.21 -1.55 12.71
N GLY A 197 0.85 -0.42 12.10
CA GLY A 197 0.80 -0.30 10.66
C GLY A 197 0.30 1.05 10.17
N TYR A 198 0.10 1.14 8.87
CA TYR A 198 -0.37 2.34 8.19
C TYR A 198 -1.84 2.17 7.79
N ILE A 199 -2.75 2.99 8.32
CA ILE A 199 -4.17 3.00 7.97
C ILE A 199 -4.44 3.96 6.81
N SER A 200 -5.26 3.52 5.85
CA SER A 200 -5.69 4.35 4.72
C SER A 200 -6.72 5.42 5.14
N ASN A 201 -6.86 6.45 4.31
CA ASN A 201 -8.10 7.23 4.26
C ASN A 201 -9.30 6.34 3.86
N PRO A 202 -10.55 6.81 4.09
CA PRO A 202 -11.74 6.10 3.62
C PRO A 202 -11.70 5.82 2.12
N GLY A 203 -12.17 4.65 1.72
CA GLY A 203 -12.09 4.16 0.35
C GLY A 203 -12.76 2.79 0.17
N LYS A 204 -12.16 1.97 -0.67
CA LYS A 204 -12.70 0.67 -1.11
C LYS A 204 -11.56 -0.34 -1.17
N PHE A 205 -11.56 -1.26 -0.22
CA PHE A 205 -10.45 -2.19 0.00
C PHE A 205 -10.93 -3.63 0.19
N GLY A 206 -9.97 -4.56 0.09
CA GLY A 206 -10.19 -5.98 0.30
C GLY A 206 -11.03 -6.65 -0.77
N HIS A 207 -11.46 -7.87 -0.48
CA HIS A 207 -12.26 -8.65 -1.42
C HIS A 207 -13.55 -7.91 -1.80
N LEU A 208 -13.77 -7.76 -3.10
CA LEU A 208 -14.91 -7.06 -3.72
C LEU A 208 -15.14 -5.63 -3.19
N ASN A 209 -14.08 -4.94 -2.73
CA ASN A 209 -14.18 -3.56 -2.22
C ASN A 209 -15.11 -3.41 -1.00
N SER A 210 -15.21 -4.45 -0.17
CA SER A 210 -16.18 -4.53 0.93
C SER A 210 -15.78 -3.75 2.20
N TYR A 211 -14.59 -3.14 2.23
CA TYR A 211 -14.03 -2.49 3.41
C TYR A 211 -13.71 -1.03 3.13
N GLU A 212 -14.11 -0.15 4.05
CA GLU A 212 -13.88 1.30 3.94
C GLU A 212 -12.42 1.67 4.15
N HIS A 213 -11.71 0.94 5.02
CA HIS A 213 -10.32 1.19 5.34
C HIS A 213 -9.46 -0.05 5.13
N GLN A 214 -8.18 0.17 4.89
CA GLN A 214 -7.13 -0.84 4.95
C GLN A 214 -6.06 -0.47 5.97
N ILE A 215 -5.51 -1.45 6.66
CA ILE A 215 -4.25 -1.33 7.40
C ILE A 215 -3.19 -2.18 6.72
N PHE A 216 -2.07 -1.55 6.36
CA PHE A 216 -0.83 -2.24 6.03
C PHE A 216 -0.03 -2.45 7.31
N ALA A 217 -0.12 -3.65 7.89
CA ALA A 217 0.55 -4.02 9.11
C ALA A 217 2.04 -4.26 8.88
N ILE A 218 2.85 -3.61 9.71
CA ILE A 218 4.30 -3.86 9.83
C ILE A 218 4.61 -4.76 11.02
N SER A 219 3.68 -4.90 11.96
CA SER A 219 3.78 -5.84 13.08
C SER A 219 2.39 -6.28 13.55
N ILE A 220 2.23 -7.59 13.78
CA ILE A 220 1.03 -8.18 14.37
C ILE A 220 1.45 -9.07 15.53
N LYS A 221 1.07 -8.67 16.75
CA LYS A 221 1.43 -9.37 17.99
C LYS A 221 0.18 -9.87 18.69
N PRO A 222 0.24 -10.98 19.45
CA PRO A 222 -0.91 -11.43 20.21
C PRO A 222 -1.12 -10.47 21.38
N ILE A 223 -2.38 -10.24 21.77
CA ILE A 223 -2.67 -9.62 23.06
C ILE A 223 -2.45 -10.71 24.11
N ASP A 224 -1.46 -10.51 24.98
CA ASP A 224 -1.27 -11.40 26.12
C ASP A 224 -2.47 -11.25 27.07
N PRO A 225 -3.24 -12.31 27.36
CA PRO A 225 -4.35 -12.23 28.30
C PRO A 225 -3.92 -11.85 29.73
N LYS A 226 -2.61 -11.84 30.03
CA LYS A 226 -2.09 -11.44 31.35
C LYS A 226 -1.84 -9.94 31.52
N ASN A 227 -2.04 -9.11 30.49
CA ASN A 227 -1.74 -7.67 30.50
C ASN A 227 -2.97 -6.79 30.16
N THR A 228 -4.17 -7.21 30.54
CA THR A 228 -5.41 -6.45 30.26
C THR A 228 -5.82 -5.43 31.34
N ASP A 229 -4.96 -5.14 32.31
CA ASP A 229 -5.22 -4.08 33.29
C ASP A 229 -4.22 -2.93 33.08
N GLY A 230 -4.72 -1.85 32.47
CA GLY A 230 -4.05 -0.56 32.29
C GLY A 230 -5.04 0.50 31.91
#